data_AF-A0A3S4HW03-F1
#
_entry.id   AF-A0A3S4HW03-F1
#
_cell.length_a   1.000
_cell.length_b   1.000
_cell.length_c   1.000
_cell.angle_alpha   90.00
_cell.angle_beta   90.00
_cell.angle_gamma   90.00
#
_symmetry.space_group_name_H-M   'P 1'
#
loop_
_entity.id
_entity.type
_entity.pdbx_description
1 polymer ?
#
loop_
_entity_poly.entity_id
_entity_poly.type
_entity_poly.pdbx_seq_one_letter_code
_entity_poly.pdbx_strand_id
1 'polypeptide(L)'
;MDCNISNVDAKESINNCWAELIKIEHLIEGMGSTANPVPYLVRYSIIKSCGTIEYSFKTIICDHKFESHSLQVQNFIDEKFRKSSMNPSYENIMSGLKSFDIRWRDKFKTKINAHDEKNRLIDSLKSLNTARNTFAHGNNPSASFSNVKEYFRHSVEILQVMESSILEAEEEDQEAIAMAEAEAIAEAEAIAEAEAMAEAEAMAEAEAIAEAEAEAEAEAEAEAEAEAATTSATEGRAVITMLRRETPH
;
A
#
# COMPACT_ATOMS: atom_id res chain seq x y z
N MET A 1 -25.66 -13.40 -9.94
CA MET A 1 -24.47 -12.88 -10.64
C MET A 1 -23.42 -12.74 -9.57
N ASP A 2 -22.23 -13.29 -9.80
CA ASP A 2 -21.13 -13.11 -8.87
C ASP A 2 -20.53 -11.73 -9.09
N CYS A 3 -20.44 -10.94 -8.02
CA CYS A 3 -19.93 -9.58 -8.03
C CYS A 3 -18.73 -9.53 -7.07
N ASN A 4 -17.53 -9.54 -7.63
CA ASN A 4 -16.28 -9.53 -6.87
C ASN A 4 -15.77 -8.11 -6.60
N ILE A 5 -16.68 -7.15 -6.44
CA ILE A 5 -16.32 -5.79 -6.04
C ILE A 5 -16.05 -5.75 -4.54
N SER A 6 -14.98 -5.07 -4.14
CA SER A 6 -14.53 -4.92 -2.75
C SER A 6 -15.24 -3.75 -2.05
N ASN A 7 -15.49 -2.66 -2.76
CA ASN A 7 -16.25 -1.52 -2.26
C ASN A 7 -17.68 -1.94 -1.89
N VAL A 8 -18.01 -1.82 -0.60
CA VAL A 8 -19.26 -2.35 -0.02
C VAL A 8 -20.49 -1.67 -0.62
N ASP A 9 -20.48 -0.34 -0.75
CA ASP A 9 -21.61 0.44 -1.23
C ASP A 9 -21.90 0.19 -2.72
N ALA A 10 -20.84 0.13 -3.54
CA ALA A 10 -20.95 -0.22 -4.95
C ALA A 10 -21.48 -1.66 -5.12
N LYS A 11 -20.93 -2.61 -4.35
CA LYS A 11 -21.35 -4.02 -4.37
C LYS A 11 -22.82 -4.17 -4.00
N GLU A 12 -23.26 -3.51 -2.92
CA GLU A 12 -24.65 -3.53 -2.48
C GLU A 12 -25.57 -2.94 -3.55
N SER A 13 -25.23 -1.78 -4.11
CA SER A 13 -26.03 -1.14 -5.17
C SER A 13 -26.18 -2.03 -6.40
N ILE A 14 -25.11 -2.70 -6.82
CA ILE A 14 -25.10 -3.66 -7.94
C ILE A 14 -25.98 -4.87 -7.65
N ASN A 15 -25.83 -5.48 -6.47
CA ASN A 15 -26.61 -6.65 -6.08
C ASN A 15 -28.10 -6.34 -5.99
N ASN A 16 -28.45 -5.18 -5.43
CA ASN A 16 -29.83 -4.70 -5.34
C ASN A 16 -30.43 -4.48 -6.73
N CYS A 17 -29.69 -3.83 -7.64
CA CYS A 17 -30.11 -3.66 -9.03
C CYS A 17 -30.30 -5.01 -9.74
N TRP A 18 -29.36 -5.94 -9.58
CA TRP A 18 -29.45 -7.27 -10.19
C TRP A 18 -30.67 -8.06 -9.69
N ALA A 19 -30.91 -8.06 -8.38
CA ALA A 19 -32.07 -8.71 -7.78
C ALA A 19 -33.39 -8.10 -8.29
N GLU A 20 -33.42 -6.79 -8.51
CA GLU A 20 -34.56 -6.10 -9.08
C GLU A 20 -34.78 -6.45 -10.57
N LEU A 21 -33.72 -6.53 -11.37
CA LEU A 21 -33.80 -7.00 -12.75
C LEU A 21 -34.35 -8.44 -12.81
N ILE A 22 -33.93 -9.35 -11.93
CA ILE A 22 -34.51 -10.70 -11.86
C ILE A 22 -36.03 -10.65 -11.60
N LYS A 23 -36.50 -9.80 -10.69
CA LYS A 23 -37.93 -9.65 -10.42
C LYS A 23 -38.69 -9.15 -11.66
N ILE A 24 -38.12 -8.19 -12.37
CA ILE A 24 -38.71 -7.65 -13.61
C ILE A 24 -38.77 -8.72 -14.70
N GLU A 25 -37.73 -9.55 -14.82
CA GLU A 25 -37.70 -10.68 -15.76
C GLU A 25 -38.88 -11.62 -15.52
N HIS A 26 -39.07 -12.08 -14.28
CA HIS A 26 -40.20 -12.93 -13.91
C HIS A 26 -41.57 -12.27 -14.18
N LEU A 27 -41.68 -10.95 -13.97
CA LEU A 27 -42.91 -10.20 -14.30
C LEU A 27 -43.17 -10.22 -15.81
N ILE A 28 -42.14 -10.02 -16.63
CA ILE A 28 -42.25 -10.03 -18.10
C ILE A 28 -42.59 -11.45 -18.59
N GLU A 29 -41.96 -12.49 -18.04
CA GLU A 29 -42.27 -13.89 -18.35
C GLU A 29 -43.72 -14.23 -18.02
N GLY A 30 -44.24 -13.77 -16.87
CA GLY A 30 -45.62 -13.99 -16.46
C GLY A 30 -46.66 -13.26 -17.31
N MET A 31 -46.36 -12.05 -17.79
CA MET A 31 -47.29 -11.25 -18.62
C MET A 31 -47.18 -11.54 -20.13
N GLY A 32 -46.04 -12.07 -20.57
CA GLY A 32 -45.67 -12.18 -21.98
C GLY A 32 -44.90 -10.94 -22.47
N SER A 33 -43.89 -11.18 -23.32
CA SER A 33 -42.94 -10.15 -23.80
C SER A 33 -43.57 -9.01 -24.62
N THR A 34 -44.78 -9.20 -25.14
CA THR A 34 -45.52 -8.21 -25.92
C THR A 34 -46.58 -7.46 -25.11
N ALA A 35 -46.67 -7.69 -23.79
CA ALA A 35 -47.67 -7.03 -22.96
C ALA A 35 -47.41 -5.52 -22.88
N ASN A 36 -48.49 -4.73 -22.86
CA ASN A 36 -48.44 -3.26 -22.82
C ASN A 36 -47.53 -2.67 -21.71
N PRO A 37 -47.38 -3.28 -20.52
CA PRO A 37 -46.46 -2.78 -19.48
C PRO A 37 -44.97 -2.97 -19.80
N VAL A 38 -44.59 -3.92 -20.67
CA VAL A 38 -43.19 -4.32 -20.90
C VAL A 38 -42.30 -3.14 -21.33
N PRO A 39 -42.70 -2.27 -22.28
CA PRO A 39 -41.87 -1.11 -22.65
C PRO A 39 -41.57 -0.15 -21.50
N TYR A 40 -42.43 -0.07 -20.48
CA TYR A 40 -42.19 0.76 -19.30
C TYR A 40 -41.18 0.08 -18.36
N LEU A 41 -41.31 -1.23 -18.16
CA LEU A 41 -40.36 -2.03 -17.39
C LEU A 41 -38.95 -2.01 -18.00
N VAL A 42 -38.85 -2.06 -19.34
CA VAL A 42 -37.59 -1.95 -20.06
C VAL A 42 -36.93 -0.58 -19.82
N ARG A 43 -37.69 0.52 -19.94
CA ARG A 43 -37.18 1.88 -19.68
C ARG A 43 -36.75 2.07 -18.24
N TYR A 44 -37.53 1.57 -17.29
CA TYR A 44 -37.15 1.53 -15.88
C TYR A 44 -35.82 0.80 -15.69
N SER A 45 -35.70 -0.40 -16.28
CA SER A 45 -34.50 -1.21 -16.21
C SER A 45 -33.27 -0.50 -16.78
N ILE A 46 -33.43 0.24 -17.89
CA ILE A 46 -32.35 1.06 -18.48
C ILE A 46 -31.89 2.13 -17.49
N ILE A 47 -32.82 2.92 -16.95
CA ILE A 47 -32.47 4.01 -16.01
C ILE A 47 -31.84 3.45 -14.73
N LYS A 48 -32.44 2.40 -14.16
CA LYS A 48 -31.92 1.75 -12.96
C LYS A 48 -30.51 1.19 -13.18
N SER A 49 -30.31 0.47 -14.28
CA SER A 49 -29.00 -0.08 -14.65
C SER A 49 -27.96 1.02 -14.85
N CYS A 50 -28.25 2.05 -15.65
CA CYS A 50 -27.32 3.16 -15.87
C CYS A 50 -26.96 3.90 -14.58
N GLY A 51 -27.96 4.22 -13.76
CA GLY A 51 -27.75 4.92 -12.50
C GLY A 51 -26.87 4.10 -11.55
N THR A 52 -27.10 2.78 -11.45
CA THR A 52 -26.27 1.89 -10.64
C THR A 52 -24.85 1.77 -11.17
N ILE A 53 -24.63 1.64 -12.48
CA ILE A 53 -23.27 1.58 -13.05
C ILE A 53 -22.55 2.92 -12.86
N GLU A 54 -23.22 4.06 -13.06
CA GLU A 54 -22.64 5.39 -12.84
C GLU A 54 -22.26 5.62 -11.39
N TYR A 55 -23.17 5.29 -10.46
CA TYR A 55 -22.90 5.36 -9.03
C TYR A 55 -21.70 4.49 -8.68
N SER A 56 -21.73 3.21 -9.05
CA SER A 56 -20.66 2.26 -8.69
C SER A 56 -19.31 2.65 -9.29
N PHE A 57 -19.27 3.12 -10.54
CA PHE A 57 -18.06 3.66 -11.18
C PHE A 57 -17.42 4.78 -10.34
N LYS A 58 -18.23 5.74 -9.90
CA LYS A 58 -17.76 6.88 -9.12
C LYS A 58 -17.37 6.46 -7.70
N THR A 59 -18.21 5.66 -7.04
CA THR A 59 -18.00 5.17 -5.68
C THR A 59 -16.70 4.37 -5.56
N ILE A 60 -16.45 3.42 -6.47
CA ILE A 60 -15.23 2.60 -6.46
C ILE A 60 -13.97 3.48 -6.53
N ILE A 61 -13.95 4.49 -7.40
CA ILE A 61 -12.78 5.36 -7.57
C ILE A 61 -12.66 6.36 -6.41
N CYS A 62 -13.75 7.03 -6.04
CA CYS A 62 -13.72 8.09 -5.05
C CYS A 62 -13.51 7.58 -3.62
N ASP A 63 -14.07 6.42 -3.27
CA ASP A 63 -13.97 5.90 -1.91
C ASP A 63 -12.65 5.17 -1.66
N HIS A 64 -11.88 4.90 -2.72
CA HIS A 64 -10.58 4.27 -2.60
C HIS A 64 -9.67 5.11 -1.69
N LYS A 65 -9.37 4.57 -0.50
CA LYS A 65 -8.56 5.23 0.55
C LYS A 65 -9.09 6.61 0.99
N PHE A 66 -10.37 6.92 0.75
CA PHE A 66 -10.94 8.25 0.99
C PHE A 66 -10.75 8.75 2.43
N GLU A 67 -11.00 7.89 3.42
CA GLU A 67 -10.85 8.23 4.85
C GLU A 67 -9.40 8.48 5.27
N SER A 68 -8.42 7.98 4.50
CA SER A 68 -7.00 8.22 4.76
C SER A 68 -6.51 9.59 4.27
N HIS A 69 -7.32 10.29 3.47
CA HIS A 69 -6.96 11.57 2.86
C HIS A 69 -7.39 12.76 3.71
N SER A 70 -6.71 13.89 3.52
CA SER A 70 -7.11 15.16 4.15
C SER A 70 -8.46 15.65 3.61
N LEU A 71 -9.18 16.45 4.41
CA LEU A 71 -10.48 17.00 4.03
C LEU A 71 -10.43 17.79 2.70
N GLN A 72 -9.33 18.47 2.42
CA GLN A 72 -9.14 19.23 1.18
C GLN A 72 -9.08 18.30 -0.05
N VAL A 73 -8.40 17.16 0.08
CA VAL A 73 -8.31 16.14 -0.99
C VAL A 73 -9.66 15.46 -1.17
N GLN A 74 -10.33 15.08 -0.07
CA GLN A 74 -11.68 14.54 -0.10
C GLN A 74 -12.65 15.48 -0.84
N ASN A 75 -12.67 16.77 -0.47
CA ASN A 75 -13.47 17.80 -1.14
C ASN A 75 -13.11 17.92 -2.64
N PHE A 76 -11.83 17.86 -2.99
CA PHE A 76 -11.39 17.92 -4.38
C PHE A 76 -11.90 16.72 -5.18
N ILE A 77 -11.76 15.50 -4.65
CA ILE A 77 -12.25 14.26 -5.28
C ILE A 77 -13.77 14.34 -5.48
N ASP A 78 -14.50 14.80 -4.47
CA ASP A 78 -15.95 14.94 -4.54
C ASP A 78 -16.38 15.93 -5.62
N GLU A 79 -15.79 17.12 -5.66
CA GLU A 79 -16.15 18.17 -6.61
C GLU A 79 -15.70 17.82 -8.04
N LYS A 80 -14.53 17.22 -8.21
CA LYS A 80 -13.96 16.94 -9.55
C LYS A 80 -14.43 15.63 -10.15
N PHE A 81 -14.78 14.65 -9.33
CA PHE A 81 -15.14 13.32 -9.81
C PHE A 81 -16.53 12.89 -9.37
N ARG A 82 -16.80 12.79 -8.05
CA ARG A 82 -18.06 12.24 -7.53
C ARG A 82 -19.29 12.99 -8.03
N LYS A 83 -19.24 14.33 -8.01
CA LYS A 83 -20.33 15.22 -8.47
C LYS A 83 -20.28 15.57 -9.95
N SER A 84 -19.28 15.09 -10.69
CA SER A 84 -19.15 15.36 -12.12
C SER A 84 -20.26 14.69 -12.93
N SER A 85 -20.52 15.17 -14.15
CA SER A 85 -21.46 14.55 -15.09
C SER A 85 -20.85 13.37 -15.87
N MET A 86 -19.76 12.80 -15.36
CA MET A 86 -19.00 11.74 -16.04
C MET A 86 -19.75 10.42 -15.98
N ASN A 87 -20.42 10.10 -17.08
CA ASN A 87 -21.06 8.80 -17.26
C ASN A 87 -20.00 7.74 -17.60
N PRO A 88 -20.14 6.50 -17.11
CA PRO A 88 -19.18 5.45 -17.34
C PRO A 88 -19.20 5.03 -18.82
N SER A 89 -18.12 5.33 -19.53
CA SER A 89 -17.80 4.79 -20.86
C SER A 89 -16.38 4.27 -20.79
N TYR A 90 -15.95 3.42 -21.74
CA TYR A 90 -14.56 2.95 -21.76
C TYR A 90 -13.57 4.12 -21.72
N GLU A 91 -13.80 5.17 -22.51
CA GLU A 91 -12.95 6.35 -22.54
C GLU A 91 -13.00 7.17 -21.25
N ASN A 92 -14.18 7.33 -20.65
CA ASN A 92 -14.31 8.06 -19.39
C ASN A 92 -13.69 7.29 -18.21
N ILE A 93 -13.78 5.96 -18.20
CA ILE A 93 -13.10 5.12 -17.21
C ILE A 93 -11.59 5.28 -17.38
N MET A 94 -11.08 5.15 -18.62
CA MET A 94 -9.66 5.34 -18.92
C MET A 94 -9.14 6.72 -18.48
N SER A 95 -9.88 7.78 -18.82
CA SER A 95 -9.55 9.16 -18.44
C SER A 95 -9.62 9.37 -16.92
N GLY A 96 -10.66 8.83 -16.29
CA GLY A 96 -10.86 8.88 -14.85
C GLY A 96 -9.69 8.23 -14.11
N LEU A 97 -9.39 6.97 -14.40
CA LEU A 97 -8.26 6.26 -13.80
C LEU A 97 -6.95 7.02 -14.00
N LYS A 98 -6.66 7.48 -15.22
CA LYS A 98 -5.44 8.24 -15.54
C LYS A 98 -5.30 9.52 -14.72
N SER A 99 -6.41 10.15 -14.35
CA SER A 99 -6.40 11.38 -13.56
C SER A 99 -5.98 11.16 -12.10
N PHE A 100 -6.11 9.93 -11.60
CA PHE A 100 -5.62 9.53 -10.27
C PHE A 100 -4.23 8.91 -10.37
N ASP A 101 -4.08 7.89 -11.22
CA ASP A 101 -2.80 7.21 -11.46
C ASP A 101 -2.75 6.62 -12.88
N ILE A 102 -1.65 6.88 -13.58
CA ILE A 102 -1.40 6.35 -14.91
C ILE A 102 -1.37 4.81 -14.93
N ARG A 103 -0.89 4.17 -13.86
CA ARG A 103 -0.77 2.72 -13.69
C ARG A 103 -2.14 2.07 -13.55
N TRP A 104 -3.07 2.69 -12.82
CA TRP A 104 -4.46 2.21 -12.74
C TRP A 104 -5.05 2.10 -14.15
N ARG A 105 -4.87 3.14 -14.98
CA ARG A 105 -5.33 3.17 -16.37
C ARG A 105 -4.63 2.10 -17.21
N ASP A 106 -3.32 1.95 -17.11
CA ASP A 106 -2.57 1.01 -17.95
C ASP A 106 -2.83 -0.45 -17.59
N LYS A 107 -2.97 -0.79 -16.30
CA LYS A 107 -3.41 -2.11 -15.86
C LYS A 107 -4.83 -2.41 -16.33
N PHE A 108 -5.77 -1.47 -16.15
CA PHE A 108 -7.15 -1.64 -16.63
C PHE A 108 -7.19 -1.87 -18.14
N LYS A 109 -6.47 -1.04 -18.92
CA LYS A 109 -6.34 -1.19 -20.37
C LYS A 109 -5.79 -2.56 -20.74
N THR A 110 -4.78 -3.03 -20.04
CA THR A 110 -4.14 -4.32 -20.30
C THR A 110 -5.11 -5.47 -20.03
N LYS A 111 -5.77 -5.48 -18.87
CA LYS A 111 -6.75 -6.50 -18.50
C LYS A 111 -7.94 -6.54 -19.47
N ILE A 112 -8.51 -5.38 -19.83
CA ILE A 112 -9.60 -5.32 -20.81
C ILE A 112 -9.14 -5.82 -22.18
N ASN A 113 -7.93 -5.48 -22.63
CA ASN A 113 -7.44 -5.95 -23.93
C ASN A 113 -7.14 -7.45 -23.97
N ALA A 114 -6.81 -8.05 -22.82
CA ALA A 114 -6.60 -9.47 -22.65
C ALA A 114 -7.91 -10.26 -22.49
N HIS A 115 -9.03 -9.59 -22.21
CA HIS A 115 -10.32 -10.25 -22.04
C HIS A 115 -10.88 -10.77 -23.37
N ASP A 116 -11.24 -12.05 -23.43
CA ASP A 116 -11.73 -12.71 -24.66
C ASP A 116 -12.94 -11.98 -25.28
N GLU A 117 -13.86 -11.53 -24.42
CA GLU A 117 -15.09 -10.84 -24.84
C GLU A 117 -14.99 -9.31 -24.87
N LYS A 118 -13.79 -8.71 -24.92
CA LYS A 118 -13.60 -7.25 -24.75
C LYS A 118 -14.55 -6.37 -25.58
N ASN A 119 -14.76 -6.74 -26.85
CA ASN A 119 -15.62 -5.97 -27.75
C ASN A 119 -17.07 -6.03 -27.27
N ARG A 120 -17.55 -7.21 -26.86
CA ARG A 120 -18.91 -7.37 -26.31
C ARG A 120 -19.09 -6.57 -25.04
N LEU A 121 -18.08 -6.55 -24.15
CA LEU A 121 -18.13 -5.76 -22.92
C LEU A 121 -18.25 -4.26 -23.23
N ILE A 122 -17.36 -3.74 -24.05
CA ILE A 122 -17.32 -2.31 -24.42
C ILE A 122 -18.60 -1.90 -25.17
N ASP A 123 -19.04 -2.72 -26.12
CA ASP A 123 -20.26 -2.48 -26.90
C ASP A 123 -21.52 -2.53 -26.03
N SER A 124 -21.54 -3.38 -25.02
CA SER A 124 -22.63 -3.47 -24.05
C SER A 124 -22.75 -2.22 -23.19
N LEU A 125 -21.63 -1.76 -22.62
CA LEU A 125 -21.60 -0.51 -21.85
C LEU A 125 -22.00 0.69 -22.72
N LYS A 126 -21.50 0.74 -23.96
CA LYS A 126 -21.88 1.77 -24.93
C LYS A 126 -23.37 1.72 -25.24
N SER A 127 -23.90 0.53 -25.51
CA SER A 127 -25.32 0.32 -25.84
C SER A 127 -26.24 0.71 -24.69
N LEU A 128 -25.85 0.43 -23.45
CA LEU A 128 -26.59 0.84 -22.26
C LEU A 128 -26.67 2.37 -22.15
N ASN A 129 -25.54 3.06 -22.31
CA ASN A 129 -25.50 4.52 -22.34
C ASN A 129 -26.31 5.12 -23.49
N THR A 130 -26.22 4.53 -24.69
CA THR A 130 -27.02 4.97 -25.84
C THR A 130 -28.50 4.81 -25.55
N ALA A 131 -28.94 3.67 -25.00
CA ALA A 131 -30.34 3.44 -24.64
C ALA A 131 -30.85 4.47 -23.63
N ARG A 132 -30.06 4.80 -22.61
CA ARG A 132 -30.39 5.86 -21.65
C ARG A 132 -30.53 7.23 -22.31
N ASN A 133 -29.56 7.61 -23.14
CA ASN A 133 -29.57 8.91 -23.83
C ASN A 133 -30.76 9.01 -24.79
N THR A 134 -31.05 7.96 -25.56
CA THR A 134 -32.23 7.90 -26.42
C THR A 134 -33.50 8.16 -25.62
N PHE A 135 -33.68 7.51 -24.47
CA PHE A 135 -34.85 7.73 -23.62
C PHE A 135 -34.89 9.14 -23.03
N ALA A 136 -33.75 9.65 -22.52
CA ALA A 136 -33.65 10.98 -21.94
C ALA A 136 -33.98 12.10 -22.95
N HIS A 137 -33.72 11.87 -24.24
CA HIS A 137 -34.11 12.79 -25.32
C HIS A 137 -35.55 12.61 -25.81
N GLY A 138 -36.36 11.79 -25.13
CA GLY A 138 -37.78 11.58 -25.46
C GLY A 138 -38.04 10.54 -26.54
N ASN A 139 -37.01 9.84 -27.02
CA ASN A 139 -37.14 8.77 -28.01
C ASN A 139 -37.35 7.40 -27.34
N ASN A 140 -37.76 6.40 -28.12
CA ASN A 140 -37.91 5.03 -27.62
C ASN A 140 -36.62 4.23 -27.86
N PRO A 141 -35.96 3.72 -26.81
CA PRO A 141 -34.85 2.78 -26.98
C PRO A 141 -35.32 1.50 -27.68
N SER A 142 -34.48 0.96 -28.57
CA SER A 142 -34.75 -0.31 -29.27
C SER A 142 -34.32 -1.54 -28.47
N ALA A 143 -33.64 -1.37 -27.33
CA ALA A 143 -33.14 -2.47 -26.52
C ALA A 143 -34.29 -3.29 -25.92
N SER A 144 -34.17 -4.63 -25.99
CA SER A 144 -35.06 -5.55 -25.27
C SER A 144 -34.68 -5.60 -23.78
N PHE A 145 -35.56 -6.12 -22.93
CA PHE A 145 -35.22 -6.36 -21.52
C PHE A 145 -34.01 -7.29 -21.36
N SER A 146 -33.95 -8.38 -22.15
CA SER A 146 -32.81 -9.30 -22.16
C SER A 146 -31.49 -8.60 -22.48
N ASN A 147 -31.51 -7.70 -23.48
CA ASN A 147 -30.33 -6.91 -23.84
C ASN A 147 -29.90 -6.01 -22.69
N VAL A 148 -30.84 -5.33 -22.02
CA VAL A 148 -30.52 -4.44 -20.87
C VAL A 148 -29.88 -5.22 -19.73
N LYS A 149 -30.41 -6.40 -19.41
CA LYS A 149 -29.86 -7.28 -18.37
C LYS A 149 -28.45 -7.77 -18.73
N GLU A 150 -28.21 -8.16 -19.99
CA GLU A 150 -26.87 -8.52 -20.49
C GLU A 150 -25.92 -7.31 -20.43
N TYR A 151 -26.38 -6.13 -20.86
CA TYR A 151 -25.55 -4.94 -20.85
C TYR A 151 -25.14 -4.53 -19.44
N PHE A 152 -26.06 -4.66 -18.48
CA PHE A 152 -25.75 -4.43 -17.07
C PHE A 152 -24.69 -5.42 -16.56
N ARG A 153 -24.86 -6.72 -16.83
CA ARG A 153 -23.88 -7.76 -16.45
C ARG A 153 -22.48 -7.44 -16.99
N HIS A 154 -22.39 -7.13 -18.29
CA HIS A 154 -21.11 -6.77 -18.91
C HIS A 154 -20.52 -5.46 -18.38
N SER A 155 -21.37 -4.48 -18.04
CA SER A 155 -20.91 -3.23 -17.44
C SER A 155 -20.34 -3.46 -16.04
N VAL A 156 -20.94 -4.34 -15.23
CA VAL A 156 -20.40 -4.73 -13.92
C VAL A 156 -19.09 -5.50 -14.07
N GLU A 157 -18.93 -6.34 -15.09
CA GLU A 157 -17.64 -6.99 -15.40
C GLU A 157 -16.53 -5.96 -15.64
N ILE A 158 -16.81 -4.91 -16.41
CA ILE A 158 -15.86 -3.81 -16.61
C ILE A 158 -15.50 -3.13 -15.28
N LEU A 159 -16.47 -2.92 -14.38
CA LEU A 159 -16.21 -2.32 -13.07
C LEU A 159 -15.38 -3.24 -12.15
N GLN A 160 -15.58 -4.55 -12.21
CA GLN A 160 -14.75 -5.53 -11.50
C GLN A 160 -13.30 -5.49 -12.00
N VAL A 161 -13.10 -5.47 -13.33
CA VAL A 161 -11.77 -5.33 -13.92
C VAL A 161 -11.12 -4.02 -13.49
N MET A 162 -11.88 -2.91 -13.52
CA MET A 162 -11.43 -1.59 -13.08
C MET A 162 -10.94 -1.59 -11.62
N GLU A 163 -11.76 -2.07 -10.68
CA GLU A 163 -11.36 -2.11 -9.27
C GLU A 163 -10.16 -3.03 -9.05
N SER A 164 -10.14 -4.20 -9.69
CA SER A 164 -8.99 -5.11 -9.59
C SER A 164 -7.69 -4.49 -10.11
N SER A 165 -7.76 -3.56 -11.07
CA SER A 165 -6.58 -2.84 -11.58
C SER A 165 -6.10 -1.75 -10.62
N ILE A 166 -7.02 -1.13 -9.89
CA ILE A 166 -6.68 -0.17 -8.83
C ILE A 166 -5.98 -0.92 -7.69
N LEU A 167 -6.60 -1.99 -7.18
CA LEU A 167 -6.07 -2.76 -6.06
C LEU A 167 -4.69 -3.37 -6.35
N GLU A 168 -4.49 -3.92 -7.55
CA GLU A 168 -3.20 -4.50 -7.94
C GLU A 168 -2.07 -3.45 -8.03
N ALA A 169 -2.39 -2.23 -8.48
CA ALA A 169 -1.38 -1.16 -8.52
C ALA A 169 -0.95 -0.72 -7.11
N GLU A 170 -1.89 -0.72 -6.17
CA GLU A 170 -1.62 -0.36 -4.77
C GLU A 170 -0.87 -1.46 -4.03
N GLU A 171 -1.15 -2.73 -4.33
CA GLU A 171 -0.41 -3.87 -3.79
C GLU A 171 1.06 -3.80 -4.20
N GLU A 172 1.35 -3.46 -5.47
CA GLU A 172 2.72 -3.22 -5.95
C GLU A 172 3.43 -2.08 -5.20
N ASP A 173 2.72 -0.99 -4.86
CA ASP A 173 3.29 0.09 -4.05
C ASP A 173 3.59 -0.36 -2.62
N GLN A 174 2.69 -1.13 -2.02
CA GLN A 174 2.87 -1.64 -0.67
C GLN A 174 4.05 -2.60 -0.59
N GLU A 175 4.19 -3.48 -1.58
CA GLU A 175 5.34 -4.40 -1.68
C GLU A 175 6.66 -3.62 -1.85
N ALA A 176 6.68 -2.59 -2.70
CA ALA A 176 7.87 -1.77 -2.90
C ALA A 176 8.29 -1.02 -1.62
N ILE A 177 7.33 -0.48 -0.87
CA ILE A 177 7.59 0.19 0.42
C ILE A 177 8.12 -0.80 1.44
N ALA A 178 7.46 -1.97 1.59
CA ALA A 178 7.89 -3.00 2.53
C ALA A 178 9.32 -3.49 2.26
N MET A 179 9.70 -3.62 0.98
CA MET A 179 11.06 -3.98 0.59
C MET A 179 12.09 -2.90 0.98
N ALA A 180 11.77 -1.62 0.74
CA ALA A 180 12.65 -0.51 1.12
C ALA A 180 12.79 -0.36 2.63
N GLU A 181 11.71 -0.56 3.39
CA GLU A 181 11.74 -0.56 4.85
C GLU A 181 12.60 -1.71 5.40
N ALA A 182 12.50 -2.91 4.82
CA ALA A 182 13.33 -4.04 5.21
C ALA A 182 14.83 -3.78 4.96
N GLU A 183 15.17 -3.15 3.83
CA GLU A 183 16.56 -2.76 3.52
C GLU A 183 17.10 -1.73 4.52
N ALA A 184 16.31 -0.69 4.84
CA ALA A 184 16.69 0.33 5.81
C ALA A 184 16.89 -0.25 7.22
N ILE A 185 16.07 -1.22 7.63
CA ILE A 185 16.23 -1.93 8.90
C ILE A 185 17.54 -2.73 8.91
N ALA A 186 17.83 -3.48 7.84
CA ALA A 186 19.06 -4.26 7.75
C ALA A 186 20.32 -3.38 7.78
N GLU A 187 20.29 -2.21 7.13
CA GLU A 187 21.39 -1.23 7.18
C GLU A 187 21.57 -0.67 8.61
N ALA A 188 20.48 -0.31 9.28
CA ALA A 188 20.53 0.19 10.66
C ALA A 188 21.09 -0.87 11.64
N GLU A 189 20.72 -2.14 11.47
CA GLU A 189 21.25 -3.25 12.26
C GLU A 189 22.76 -3.44 12.04
N ALA A 190 23.22 -3.38 10.79
CA ALA A 190 24.64 -3.49 10.47
C ALA A 190 25.47 -2.33 11.06
N ILE A 191 24.93 -1.11 11.06
CA ILE A 191 25.57 0.05 11.69
C ILE A 191 25.66 -0.16 13.21
N ALA A 192 24.57 -0.57 13.85
CA ALA A 192 24.56 -0.81 15.29
C ALA A 192 25.54 -1.92 15.71
N GLU A 193 25.68 -2.98 14.91
CA GLU A 193 26.66 -4.03 15.16
C GLU A 193 28.10 -3.50 15.00
N ALA A 194 28.39 -2.70 13.98
CA ALA A 194 29.70 -2.09 13.79
C ALA A 194 30.07 -1.13 14.92
N GLU A 195 29.14 -0.32 15.40
CA GLU A 195 29.34 0.56 16.55
C GLU A 195 29.63 -0.24 17.83
N ALA A 196 28.88 -1.31 18.09
CA ALA A 196 29.12 -2.19 19.24
C ALA A 196 30.49 -2.89 19.16
N MET A 197 30.92 -3.30 17.97
CA MET A 197 32.26 -3.86 17.77
C MET A 197 33.37 -2.83 18.03
N ALA A 198 33.21 -1.60 17.54
CA ALA A 198 34.17 -0.52 17.76
C ALA A 198 34.27 -0.13 19.25
N GLU A 199 33.13 -0.10 19.97
CA GLU A 199 33.10 0.15 21.41
C GLU A 199 33.82 -0.97 22.19
N ALA A 200 33.59 -2.23 21.82
CA ALA A 200 34.27 -3.37 22.44
C ALA A 200 35.80 -3.34 22.21
N GLU A 201 36.24 -2.97 21.01
CA GLU A 201 37.67 -2.81 20.69
C GLU A 201 38.30 -1.68 21.51
N ALA A 202 37.64 -0.52 21.61
CA ALA A 202 38.11 0.59 22.42
C ALA A 202 38.18 0.25 23.91
N MET A 203 37.22 -0.52 24.44
CA MET A 203 37.26 -1.01 25.82
C MET A 203 38.44 -1.96 26.06
N ALA A 204 38.70 -2.89 25.13
CA ALA A 204 39.82 -3.82 25.24
C ALA A 204 41.19 -3.10 25.17
N GLU A 205 41.31 -2.08 24.31
CA GLU A 205 42.51 -1.25 24.24
C GLU A 205 42.75 -0.48 25.55
N ALA A 206 41.69 0.10 26.14
CA ALA A 206 41.77 0.79 27.42
C ALA A 206 42.18 -0.14 28.58
N GLU A 207 41.65 -1.36 28.61
CA GLU A 207 42.03 -2.38 29.61
C GLU A 207 43.51 -2.78 29.48
N ALA A 208 43.99 -3.00 28.26
CA ALA A 208 45.40 -3.32 28.01
C ALA A 208 46.36 -2.18 28.41
N ILE A 209 45.97 -0.93 28.17
CA ILE A 209 46.75 0.24 28.63
C ILE A 209 46.80 0.28 30.16
N ALA A 210 45.66 0.08 30.84
CA ALA A 210 45.60 0.10 32.30
C ALA A 210 46.45 -1.04 32.93
N GLU A 211 46.44 -2.23 32.33
CA GLU A 211 47.30 -3.35 32.77
C GLU A 211 48.78 -3.01 32.62
N ALA A 212 49.19 -2.45 31.47
CA ALA A 212 50.57 -2.04 31.23
C ALA A 212 51.05 -0.92 32.18
N GLU A 213 50.18 0.06 32.50
CA GLU A 213 50.49 1.10 33.49
C GLU A 213 50.67 0.51 34.89
N ALA A 214 49.82 -0.44 35.29
CA ALA A 214 49.94 -1.11 36.58
C ALA A 214 51.22 -1.97 36.69
N GLU A 215 51.60 -2.68 35.62
CA GLU A 215 52.86 -3.42 35.57
C GLU A 215 54.07 -2.48 35.70
N ALA A 216 54.08 -1.35 34.98
CA ALA A 216 55.17 -0.37 35.05
C ALA A 216 55.29 0.29 36.43
N GLU A 217 54.16 0.59 37.09
CA GLU A 217 54.16 1.12 38.47
C GLU A 217 54.72 0.09 39.46
N ALA A 218 54.35 -1.18 39.33
CA ALA A 218 54.88 -2.25 40.17
C ALA A 218 56.39 -2.48 39.97
N GLU A 219 56.89 -2.41 38.72
CA GLU A 219 58.34 -2.47 38.44
C GLU A 219 59.08 -1.30 39.07
N ALA A 220 58.55 -0.07 38.95
CA ALA A 220 59.15 1.12 39.53
C ALA A 220 59.19 1.07 41.07
N GLU A 221 58.14 0.57 41.73
CA GLU A 221 58.13 0.35 43.17
C GLU A 221 59.20 -0.69 43.58
N ALA A 222 59.31 -1.79 42.86
CA ALA A 222 60.31 -2.83 43.14
C ALA A 222 61.76 -2.33 42.96
N GLU A 223 62.03 -1.53 41.92
CA GLU A 223 63.34 -0.88 41.74
C GLU A 223 63.66 0.09 42.89
N ALA A 224 62.69 0.90 43.31
CA ALA A 224 62.86 1.83 44.44
C ALA A 224 63.15 1.10 45.76
N GLU A 225 62.46 -0.02 46.03
CA GLU A 225 62.75 -0.85 47.21
C GLU A 225 64.15 -1.47 47.15
N ALA A 226 64.59 -1.95 45.97
CA ALA A 226 65.92 -2.51 45.79
C ALA A 226 67.03 -1.45 46.00
N GLU A 227 66.85 -0.24 45.48
CA GLU A 227 67.77 0.88 45.73
C GLU A 227 67.82 1.26 47.22
N ALA A 228 66.67 1.33 47.89
CA ALA A 228 66.63 1.60 49.33
C ALA A 228 67.36 0.52 50.16
N ALA A 229 67.19 -0.76 49.80
CA ALA A 229 67.85 -1.87 50.47
C ALA A 229 69.38 -1.85 50.29
N THR A 230 69.87 -1.55 49.09
CA THR A 230 71.31 -1.43 48.83
C THR A 230 71.94 -0.24 49.57
N THR A 231 71.22 0.89 49.62
CA THR A 231 71.63 2.08 50.39
C THR A 231 71.75 1.74 51.88
N SER A 232 70.75 1.09 52.47
CA SER A 232 70.79 0.61 53.86
C SER A 232 71.96 -0.34 54.14
N ALA A 233 72.22 -1.29 53.24
CA ALA A 233 73.32 -2.24 53.38
C ALA A 233 74.71 -1.56 53.33
N THR A 234 74.88 -0.57 52.45
CA THR A 234 76.14 0.19 52.35
C THR A 234 76.38 1.07 53.57
N GLU A 235 75.35 1.74 54.09
CA GLU A 235 75.43 2.51 55.34
C GLU A 235 75.77 1.61 56.53
N GLY A 236 75.07 0.48 56.70
CA GLY A 236 75.35 -0.48 57.76
C GLY A 236 76.78 -1.03 57.71
N ARG A 237 77.28 -1.31 56.50
CA ARG A 237 78.68 -1.72 56.30
C ARG A 237 79.66 -0.61 56.64
N ALA A 238 79.39 0.65 56.28
CA ALA A 238 80.24 1.78 56.65
C ALA A 238 80.34 1.93 58.18
N VAL A 239 79.23 1.82 58.91
CA VAL A 239 79.19 1.86 60.38
C VAL A 239 80.02 0.73 61.00
N ILE A 240 79.87 -0.51 60.53
CA ILE A 240 80.67 -1.65 61.01
C ILE A 240 82.17 -1.43 60.75
N THR A 241 82.52 -0.86 59.59
CA THR A 241 83.93 -0.61 59.23
C THR A 241 84.55 0.49 60.08
N MET A 242 83.78 1.51 60.48
CA MET A 242 84.22 2.54 61.42
C MET A 242 84.41 1.97 62.83
N LEU A 243 83.45 1.18 63.34
CA LEU A 243 83.56 0.52 64.65
C LEU A 243 84.79 -0.39 64.76
N ARG A 244 85.16 -1.09 63.67
CA ARG A 244 86.33 -1.98 63.63
C ARG A 244 87.68 -1.23 63.61
N ARG A 245 87.69 0.06 63.25
CA ARG A 245 88.89 0.93 63.33
C ARG A 245 89.10 1.54 64.72
N GLU A 246 88.06 1.59 65.55
CA GLU A 246 88.12 2.16 66.91
C GLU A 246 88.39 1.14 68.02
N THR A 247 88.45 -0.15 67.70
CA THR A 247 88.88 -1.22 68.63
C THR A 247 90.35 -1.59 68.38
N PRO A 248 91.33 -0.99 69.07
CA PRO A 248 92.73 -1.44 69.01
C PRO A 248 92.88 -2.74 69.80
N HIS A 249 93.58 -3.71 69.20
CA HIS A 249 94.17 -4.84 69.91
C HIS A 249 95.55 -4.47 70.45
#